data_AF-A0A7C3B2E0-F1
#
_entry.id   AF-A0A7C3B2E0-F1
#
_cell.length_a   1.000
_cell.length_b   1.000
_cell.length_c   1.000
_cell.angle_alpha   90.00
_cell.angle_beta   90.00
_cell.angle_gamma   90.00
#
_symmetry.space_group_name_H-M   'P 1'
#
loop_
_entity.id
_entity.type
_entity.pdbx_description
1 polymer ?
#
loop_
_entity_poly.entity_id
_entity_poly.type
_entity_poly.pdbx_seq_one_letter_code
_entity_poly.pdbx_strand_id
1 'polypeptide(L)'
;AAEIGNCEILKVGQPVAAIGNALGLGIRMTGGWISRLGVSIPVSAGQTLDNLIETDAAINPGNSGGPLVNMAGEVIGITSVKVSQVGVEGLGYAISMTTAKDVIDQLILKGYVTRTYLGVGLSDVNPVRAFLNNLAVDTGAYITKVTLDSPADEAGLEEGDVIVQFGGEEIASSGELLRAIHSREIGDTIEIIYWRGDDRNTTQATLIESPPPSS
;
A
#
# COMPACT_ATOMS: atom_id res chain seq x y z
N ALA A 1 4.54 -26.92 9.56
CA ALA A 1 4.42 -25.48 9.25
C ALA A 1 4.59 -24.71 10.56
N ALA A 2 5.08 -23.47 10.52
CA ALA A 2 5.10 -22.63 11.73
C ALA A 2 3.67 -22.21 12.10
N GLU A 3 3.35 -22.14 13.40
CA GLU A 3 2.04 -21.69 13.87
C GLU A 3 1.94 -20.17 13.78
N ILE A 4 0.75 -19.66 13.41
CA ILE A 4 0.47 -18.21 13.36
C ILE A 4 -0.10 -17.81 14.72
N GLY A 5 0.53 -16.81 15.35
CA GLY A 5 0.10 -16.29 16.64
C GLY A 5 -1.07 -15.33 16.50
N ASN A 6 -1.88 -15.21 17.56
CA ASN A 6 -2.96 -14.23 17.59
C ASN A 6 -2.39 -12.83 17.86
N CYS A 7 -2.42 -11.96 16.84
CA CYS A 7 -1.91 -10.59 16.94
C CYS A 7 -2.81 -9.66 17.78
N GLU A 8 -4.09 -9.98 17.98
CA GLU A 8 -5.05 -9.12 18.73
C GLU A 8 -4.77 -9.09 20.23
N ILE A 9 -4.11 -10.13 20.75
CA ILE A 9 -3.76 -10.24 22.17
C ILE A 9 -2.36 -9.70 22.48
N LEU A 10 -1.65 -9.20 21.46
CA LEU A 10 -0.32 -8.65 21.64
C LEU A 10 -0.36 -7.38 22.50
N LYS A 11 0.72 -7.17 23.25
CA LYS A 11 0.89 -6.02 24.13
C LYS A 11 2.30 -5.46 23.99
N VAL A 12 2.39 -4.13 24.07
CA VAL A 12 3.66 -3.43 24.23
C VAL A 12 4.40 -3.98 25.45
N GLY A 13 5.71 -4.20 25.31
CA GLY A 13 6.55 -4.81 26.34
C GLY A 13 6.50 -6.34 26.36
N GLN A 14 5.90 -7.01 25.36
CA GLN A 14 6.10 -8.45 25.18
C GLN A 14 7.42 -8.72 24.44
N PRO A 15 8.20 -9.74 24.86
CA PRO A 15 9.43 -10.11 24.19
C PRO A 15 9.15 -10.81 22.86
N VAL A 16 9.99 -10.53 21.87
CA VAL A 16 9.89 -11.05 20.50
C VAL A 16 11.26 -11.41 19.95
N ALA A 17 11.28 -12.21 18.89
CA ALA A 17 12.49 -12.57 18.17
C ALA A 17 12.29 -12.43 16.65
N ALA A 18 13.20 -11.75 15.98
CA ALA A 18 13.27 -11.70 14.52
C ALA A 18 14.29 -12.74 14.03
N ILE A 19 13.87 -13.61 13.10
CA ILE A 19 14.69 -14.71 12.59
C ILE A 19 14.90 -14.55 11.09
N GLY A 20 16.12 -14.75 10.61
CA GLY A 20 16.39 -14.82 9.18
C GLY A 20 17.86 -15.00 8.85
N ASN A 21 18.22 -14.95 7.57
CA ASN A 21 19.60 -15.11 7.10
C ASN A 21 20.30 -13.75 6.97
N ALA A 22 20.48 -13.07 8.10
CA ALA A 22 21.12 -11.75 8.14
C ALA A 22 22.51 -11.79 7.48
N LEU A 23 22.71 -10.93 6.47
CA LEU A 23 23.97 -10.78 5.72
C LEU A 23 24.47 -12.08 5.03
N GLY A 24 23.63 -13.10 4.84
CA GLY A 24 24.03 -14.37 4.23
C GLY A 24 24.92 -15.25 5.12
N LEU A 25 25.02 -14.93 6.42
CA LEU A 25 25.92 -15.59 7.37
C LEU A 25 25.27 -16.81 8.08
N GLY A 26 24.16 -17.31 7.54
CA GLY A 26 23.34 -18.37 8.12
C GLY A 26 22.15 -17.81 8.91
N ILE A 27 21.26 -18.72 9.34
CA ILE A 27 20.08 -18.36 10.14
C ILE A 27 20.55 -17.75 11.47
N ARG A 28 20.08 -16.54 11.75
CA ARG A 28 20.35 -15.79 12.98
C ARG A 28 19.04 -15.28 13.56
N MET A 29 19.09 -15.06 14.87
CA MET A 29 18.00 -14.51 15.66
C MET A 29 18.47 -13.22 16.32
N THR A 30 17.64 -12.19 16.28
CA THR A 30 17.77 -10.97 17.08
C THR A 30 16.56 -10.85 17.99
N GLY A 31 16.79 -10.65 19.29
CA GLY A 31 15.73 -10.48 20.28
C GLY A 31 15.41 -9.01 20.52
N GLY A 32 14.19 -8.75 20.96
CA GLY A 32 13.73 -7.43 21.37
C GLY A 32 12.37 -7.51 22.04
N TRP A 33 11.68 -6.38 22.07
CA TRP A 33 10.37 -6.16 22.68
C TRP A 33 9.44 -5.50 21.67
N ILE A 34 8.14 -5.69 21.84
CA ILE A 34 7.14 -4.90 21.13
C ILE A 34 7.18 -3.49 21.71
N SER A 35 7.55 -2.51 20.89
CA SER A 35 7.63 -1.10 21.25
C SER A 35 6.30 -0.38 21.01
N ARG A 36 5.59 -0.76 19.95
CA ARG A 36 4.28 -0.19 19.57
C ARG A 36 3.51 -1.14 18.66
N LEU A 37 2.19 -1.04 18.67
CA LEU A 37 1.27 -1.82 17.83
C LEU A 37 0.41 -0.88 16.98
N GLY A 38 -0.09 -1.37 15.85
CA GLY A 38 -1.00 -0.61 15.00
C GLY A 38 -0.32 0.58 14.31
N VAL A 39 0.98 0.51 14.06
CA VAL A 39 1.73 1.63 13.47
C VAL A 39 1.44 1.72 11.97
N SER A 40 1.19 2.94 11.49
CA SER A 40 1.06 3.23 10.06
C SER A 40 2.22 4.08 9.58
N ILE A 41 2.91 3.64 8.52
CA ILE A 41 4.09 4.33 7.96
C ILE A 41 3.88 4.56 6.47
N PRO A 42 3.94 5.82 5.98
CA PRO A 42 3.97 6.11 4.55
C PRO A 42 5.32 5.65 3.98
N VAL A 43 5.31 4.73 3.01
CA VAL A 43 6.55 4.19 2.40
C VAL A 43 6.82 4.74 1.00
N SER A 44 5.79 5.24 0.32
CA SER A 44 5.91 5.97 -0.94
C SER A 44 4.65 6.81 -1.19
N ALA A 45 4.63 7.61 -2.26
CA ALA A 45 3.46 8.40 -2.62
C ALA A 45 2.22 7.50 -2.82
N GLY A 46 1.17 7.73 -2.02
CA GLY A 46 -0.05 6.91 -2.06
C GLY A 46 0.06 5.54 -1.41
N GLN A 47 1.22 5.17 -0.85
CA GLN A 47 1.43 3.88 -0.23
C GLN A 47 1.75 4.05 1.26
N THR A 48 0.82 3.62 2.08
CA THR A 48 1.00 3.46 3.53
C THR A 48 1.01 1.98 3.84
N LEU A 49 1.90 1.56 4.73
CA LEU A 49 1.80 0.25 5.37
C LEU A 49 1.15 0.46 6.73
N ASP A 50 0.00 -0.18 6.91
CA ASP A 50 -0.80 -0.09 8.12
C ASP A 50 -0.61 -1.31 9.01
N ASN A 51 -1.03 -1.17 10.27
CA ASN A 51 -1.06 -2.24 11.25
C ASN A 51 0.30 -2.95 11.45
N LEU A 52 1.37 -2.15 11.47
CA LEU A 52 2.71 -2.63 11.74
C LEU A 52 2.93 -2.86 13.23
N ILE A 53 3.77 -3.85 13.54
CA ILE A 53 4.36 -4.09 14.85
C ILE A 53 5.72 -3.39 14.86
N GLU A 54 5.91 -2.44 15.76
CA GLU A 54 7.20 -1.81 16.02
C GLU A 54 7.94 -2.58 17.12
N THR A 55 9.24 -2.78 16.94
CA THR A 55 10.09 -3.52 17.87
C THR A 55 11.49 -2.91 17.93
N ASP A 56 12.16 -3.04 19.07
CA ASP A 56 13.59 -2.74 19.18
C ASP A 56 14.50 -3.93 18.79
N ALA A 57 13.90 -5.07 18.38
CA ALA A 57 14.67 -6.17 17.79
C ALA A 57 15.37 -5.69 16.53
N ALA A 58 16.68 -5.92 16.42
CA ALA A 58 17.46 -5.44 15.30
C ALA A 58 16.97 -6.05 13.97
N ILE A 59 16.46 -5.21 13.06
CA ILE A 59 16.03 -5.57 11.70
C ILE A 59 17.06 -5.05 10.70
N ASN A 60 17.70 -5.97 9.97
CA ASN A 60 18.81 -5.70 9.07
C ASN A 60 18.62 -6.49 7.76
N PRO A 61 19.31 -6.10 6.67
CA PRO A 61 19.33 -6.90 5.46
C PRO A 61 19.62 -8.39 5.74
N GLY A 62 18.72 -9.25 5.27
CA GLY A 62 18.78 -10.71 5.42
C GLY A 62 17.90 -11.29 6.53
N ASN A 63 17.50 -10.53 7.56
CA ASN A 63 16.34 -10.92 8.38
C ASN A 63 15.03 -10.30 7.89
N SER A 64 15.08 -9.28 7.02
CA SER A 64 13.93 -8.79 6.25
C SER A 64 13.22 -9.91 5.50
N GLY A 65 11.90 -9.94 5.56
CA GLY A 65 11.06 -11.00 4.98
C GLY A 65 11.00 -12.28 5.83
N GLY A 66 11.79 -12.35 6.90
CA GLY A 66 11.73 -13.42 7.89
C GLY A 66 10.64 -13.19 8.95
N PRO A 67 10.34 -14.19 9.78
CA PRO A 67 9.32 -14.07 10.80
C PRO A 67 9.79 -13.24 12.00
N LEU A 68 8.87 -12.42 12.51
CA LEU A 68 8.87 -11.97 13.89
C LEU A 68 8.02 -12.96 14.69
N VAL A 69 8.58 -13.56 15.74
CA VAL A 69 7.91 -14.57 16.57
C VAL A 69 7.77 -14.13 18.02
N ASN A 70 6.70 -14.59 18.68
CA ASN A 70 6.56 -14.47 20.13
C ASN A 70 7.35 -15.57 20.86
N MET A 71 7.32 -15.56 22.20
CA MET A 71 8.08 -16.55 23.00
C MET A 71 7.50 -17.97 22.97
N ALA A 72 6.31 -18.19 22.42
CA ALA A 72 5.79 -19.51 22.12
C ALA A 72 6.31 -20.06 20.77
N GLY A 73 7.04 -19.24 20.00
CA GLY A 73 7.52 -19.59 18.65
C GLY A 73 6.46 -19.38 17.56
N GLU A 74 5.34 -18.74 17.89
CA GLU A 74 4.29 -18.43 16.92
C GLU A 74 4.66 -17.18 16.11
N VAL A 75 4.40 -17.20 14.81
CA VAL A 75 4.67 -16.08 13.89
C VAL A 75 3.62 -15.00 14.12
N ILE A 76 4.07 -13.80 14.48
CA ILE A 76 3.21 -12.64 14.75
C ILE A 76 3.42 -11.51 13.73
N GLY A 77 4.45 -11.59 12.90
CA GLY A 77 4.61 -10.69 11.76
C GLY A 77 5.73 -11.07 10.81
N ILE A 78 5.86 -10.31 9.72
CA ILE A 78 6.92 -10.41 8.72
C ILE A 78 7.77 -9.15 8.75
N THR A 79 9.06 -9.28 9.04
CA THR A 79 9.97 -8.14 9.19
C THR A 79 10.20 -7.42 7.86
N SER A 80 10.41 -6.09 7.89
CA SER A 80 10.69 -5.31 6.67
C SER A 80 11.68 -4.18 6.89
N VAL A 81 12.87 -4.32 6.28
CA VAL A 81 13.93 -3.28 6.34
C VAL A 81 13.52 -2.00 5.61
N LYS A 82 12.71 -2.09 4.55
CA LYS A 82 12.22 -0.91 3.82
C LYS A 82 11.47 0.06 4.75
N VAL A 83 10.74 -0.47 5.72
CA VAL A 83 10.02 0.34 6.70
C VAL A 83 10.97 0.97 7.71
N SER A 84 11.96 0.21 8.18
CA SER A 84 12.99 0.74 9.08
C SER A 84 13.82 1.86 8.46
N GLN A 85 14.07 1.85 7.15
CA GLN A 85 14.77 2.95 6.45
C GLN A 85 13.97 4.26 6.39
N VAL A 86 12.64 4.17 6.42
CA VAL A 86 11.75 5.35 6.47
C VAL A 86 11.51 5.80 7.93
N GLY A 87 11.66 4.89 8.89
CA GLY A 87 11.52 5.14 10.32
C GLY A 87 12.78 5.72 10.98
N VAL A 88 12.74 5.80 12.31
CA VAL A 88 13.85 6.26 13.14
C VAL A 88 14.92 5.16 13.27
N GLU A 89 16.19 5.56 13.23
CA GLU A 89 17.33 4.65 13.46
C GLU A 89 17.19 3.92 14.81
N GLY A 90 17.35 2.60 14.80
CA GLY A 90 17.18 1.75 15.99
C GLY A 90 15.77 1.19 16.19
N LEU A 91 14.79 1.50 15.32
CA LEU A 91 13.46 0.89 15.33
C LEU A 91 13.27 -0.13 14.19
N GLY A 92 12.84 -1.33 14.56
CA GLY A 92 12.42 -2.40 13.68
C GLY A 92 10.91 -2.39 13.44
N TYR A 93 10.49 -2.81 12.25
CA TYR A 93 9.08 -2.97 11.93
C TYR A 93 8.79 -4.33 11.29
N ALA A 94 7.63 -4.89 11.63
CA ALA A 94 7.08 -6.07 11.01
C ALA A 94 5.62 -5.84 10.59
N ILE A 95 5.24 -6.34 9.42
CA ILE A 95 3.85 -6.40 8.97
C ILE A 95 3.15 -7.44 9.84
N SER A 96 2.12 -7.04 10.59
CA SER A 96 1.36 -7.95 11.47
C SER A 96 0.78 -9.12 10.69
N MET A 97 0.73 -10.31 11.30
CA MET A 97 0.06 -11.45 10.68
C MET A 97 -1.44 -11.22 10.50
N THR A 98 -2.08 -10.31 11.26
CA THR A 98 -3.45 -9.86 10.97
C THR A 98 -3.59 -9.35 9.53
N THR A 99 -2.59 -8.62 9.03
CA THR A 99 -2.61 -8.02 7.68
C THR A 99 -1.96 -8.94 6.65
N ALA A 100 -0.86 -9.61 7.01
CA ALA A 100 -0.13 -10.45 6.08
C ALA A 100 -0.91 -11.73 5.71
N LYS A 101 -1.77 -12.24 6.60
CA LYS A 101 -2.48 -13.51 6.37
C LYS A 101 -3.36 -13.46 5.12
N ASP A 102 -4.16 -12.42 4.95
CA ASP A 102 -5.06 -12.31 3.79
C ASP A 102 -4.29 -12.21 2.47
N VAL A 103 -3.15 -11.51 2.50
CA VAL A 103 -2.22 -11.43 1.36
C VAL A 103 -1.63 -12.80 1.03
N ILE A 104 -1.16 -13.53 2.06
CA ILE A 104 -0.60 -14.88 1.89
C ILE A 104 -1.65 -15.83 1.32
N ASP A 105 -2.86 -15.83 1.86
CA ASP A 105 -3.95 -16.69 1.41
C ASP A 105 -4.31 -16.41 -0.06
N GLN A 106 -4.38 -15.13 -0.46
CA GLN A 106 -4.59 -14.76 -1.86
C GLN A 106 -3.45 -15.23 -2.77
N LEU A 107 -2.19 -15.06 -2.36
CA LEU A 107 -1.04 -15.53 -3.13
C LEU A 107 -1.03 -17.06 -3.27
N ILE A 108 -1.43 -17.80 -2.23
CA ILE A 108 -1.54 -19.27 -2.30
C ILE A 108 -2.66 -19.69 -3.24
N LEU A 109 -3.83 -19.05 -3.15
CA LEU A 109 -5.03 -19.45 -3.88
C LEU A 109 -5.05 -18.98 -5.34
N LYS A 110 -4.67 -17.72 -5.59
CA LYS A 110 -4.75 -17.05 -6.90
C LYS A 110 -3.40 -16.87 -7.58
N GLY A 111 -2.30 -16.88 -6.82
CA GLY A 111 -0.96 -16.53 -7.32
C GLY A 111 -0.68 -15.02 -7.35
N TYR A 112 -1.65 -14.18 -7.03
CA TYR A 112 -1.54 -12.72 -6.98
C TYR A 112 -2.50 -12.11 -5.95
N VAL A 113 -2.23 -10.87 -5.54
CA VAL A 113 -3.08 -10.11 -4.62
C VAL A 113 -4.04 -9.25 -5.42
N THR A 114 -5.30 -9.26 -5.03
CA THR A 114 -6.38 -8.58 -5.73
C THR A 114 -6.70 -7.27 -5.02
N ARG A 115 -6.79 -6.19 -5.81
CA ARG A 115 -7.07 -4.85 -5.30
C ARG A 115 -8.18 -4.21 -6.13
N THR A 116 -8.86 -3.26 -5.52
CA THR A 116 -9.80 -2.38 -6.22
C THR A 116 -9.08 -1.63 -7.34
N TYR A 117 -9.67 -1.61 -8.53
CA TYR A 117 -9.00 -1.19 -9.76
C TYR A 117 -9.87 -0.26 -10.58
N LEU A 118 -9.30 0.90 -10.94
CA LEU A 118 -9.90 1.88 -11.85
C LEU A 118 -9.29 1.78 -13.28
N GLY A 119 -8.03 1.37 -13.41
CA GLY A 119 -7.37 1.24 -14.72
C GLY A 119 -6.65 2.46 -15.25
N VAL A 120 -6.08 3.27 -14.36
CA VAL A 120 -5.35 4.50 -14.72
C VAL A 120 -3.87 4.41 -14.33
N GLY A 121 -3.01 4.89 -15.23
CA GLY A 121 -1.66 5.34 -14.91
C GLY A 121 -1.73 6.77 -14.41
N LEU A 122 -1.02 7.08 -13.32
CA LEU A 122 -1.13 8.37 -12.64
C LEU A 122 0.22 9.07 -12.49
N SER A 123 0.16 10.39 -12.40
CA SER A 123 1.25 11.25 -11.93
C SER A 123 0.69 12.46 -11.21
N ASP A 124 1.48 13.09 -10.36
CA ASP A 124 1.06 14.33 -9.71
C ASP A 124 1.04 15.48 -10.73
N VAL A 125 0.03 16.33 -10.60
CA VAL A 125 0.10 17.68 -11.17
C VAL A 125 1.14 18.48 -10.37
N ASN A 126 2.02 19.14 -11.11
CA ASN A 126 2.99 20.08 -10.56
C ASN A 126 3.09 21.30 -11.50
N PRO A 127 3.70 22.42 -11.07
CA PRO A 127 3.70 23.65 -11.87
C PRO A 127 4.27 23.48 -13.28
N VAL A 128 5.28 22.63 -13.44
CA VAL A 128 5.88 22.36 -14.76
C VAL A 128 4.90 21.60 -15.65
N ARG A 129 4.23 20.57 -15.11
CA ARG A 129 3.24 19.78 -15.85
C ARG A 129 2.00 20.60 -16.19
N ALA A 130 1.50 21.38 -15.25
CA ALA A 130 0.35 22.27 -15.45
C ALA A 130 0.62 23.24 -16.60
N PHE A 131 1.81 23.85 -16.62
CA PHE A 131 2.22 24.73 -17.71
C PHE A 131 2.39 23.99 -19.05
N LEU A 132 3.11 22.87 -19.08
CA LEU A 132 3.41 22.15 -20.33
C LEU A 132 2.17 21.55 -20.99
N ASN A 133 1.17 21.17 -20.20
CA ASN A 133 -0.07 20.55 -20.71
C ASN A 133 -1.26 21.52 -20.71
N ASN A 134 -1.05 22.80 -20.40
CA ASN A 134 -2.10 23.83 -20.27
C ASN A 134 -3.28 23.36 -19.40
N LEU A 135 -2.97 22.85 -18.21
CA LEU A 135 -3.99 22.35 -17.29
C LEU A 135 -4.70 23.53 -16.60
N ALA A 136 -6.01 23.43 -16.45
CA ALA A 136 -6.82 24.42 -15.73
C ALA A 136 -6.65 24.38 -14.20
N VAL A 137 -5.92 23.39 -13.69
CA VAL A 137 -5.70 23.17 -12.25
C VAL A 137 -4.22 22.95 -11.93
N ASP A 138 -3.82 23.42 -10.75
CA ASP A 138 -2.43 23.32 -10.26
C ASP A 138 -2.18 22.07 -9.39
N THR A 139 -3.24 21.36 -9.01
CA THR A 139 -3.21 20.15 -8.18
C THR A 139 -4.17 19.09 -8.72
N GLY A 140 -3.97 17.84 -8.32
CA GLY A 140 -4.79 16.71 -8.73
C GLY A 140 -3.97 15.52 -9.20
N ALA A 141 -4.68 14.47 -9.62
CA ALA A 141 -4.10 13.27 -10.19
C ALA A 141 -4.20 13.31 -11.71
N TYR A 142 -3.08 13.55 -12.39
CA TYR A 142 -3.00 13.55 -13.85
C TYR A 142 -2.96 12.12 -14.39
N ILE A 143 -3.88 11.80 -15.30
CA ILE A 143 -3.94 10.51 -15.98
C ILE A 143 -2.88 10.47 -17.08
N THR A 144 -1.89 9.59 -16.91
CA THR A 144 -0.83 9.35 -17.90
C THR A 144 -1.15 8.22 -18.86
N LYS A 145 -2.13 7.39 -18.52
CA LYS A 145 -2.58 6.26 -19.35
C LYS A 145 -3.93 5.78 -18.85
N VAL A 146 -4.78 5.34 -19.78
CA VAL A 146 -5.97 4.54 -19.46
C VAL A 146 -5.77 3.13 -20.04
N THR A 147 -6.04 2.12 -19.23
CA THR A 147 -6.05 0.73 -19.68
C THR A 147 -7.34 0.45 -20.44
N LEU A 148 -7.23 -0.12 -21.65
CA LEU A 148 -8.39 -0.54 -22.45
C LEU A 148 -9.27 -1.54 -21.67
N ASP A 149 -10.57 -1.44 -21.83
CA ASP A 149 -11.58 -2.29 -21.17
C ASP A 149 -11.54 -2.21 -19.62
N SER A 150 -11.02 -1.09 -19.09
CA SER A 150 -11.01 -0.81 -17.65
C SER A 150 -12.17 0.09 -17.23
N PRO A 151 -12.49 0.18 -15.93
CA PRO A 151 -13.55 1.09 -15.47
C PRO A 151 -13.34 2.55 -15.87
N ALA A 152 -12.10 3.03 -15.95
CA ALA A 152 -11.79 4.36 -16.44
C ALA A 152 -12.10 4.54 -17.92
N ASP A 153 -11.79 3.53 -18.74
CA ASP A 153 -12.08 3.51 -20.18
C ASP A 153 -13.59 3.51 -20.43
N GLU A 154 -14.32 2.64 -19.74
CA GLU A 154 -15.80 2.59 -19.80
C GLU A 154 -16.45 3.89 -19.32
N ALA A 155 -15.83 4.57 -18.34
CA ALA A 155 -16.28 5.88 -17.85
C ALA A 155 -15.88 7.05 -18.77
N GLY A 156 -15.17 6.79 -19.87
CA GLY A 156 -14.74 7.78 -20.85
C GLY A 156 -13.60 8.68 -20.38
N LEU A 157 -12.83 8.27 -19.37
CA LEU A 157 -11.60 8.97 -18.97
C LEU A 157 -10.50 8.75 -20.01
N GLU A 158 -9.63 9.75 -20.16
CA GLU A 158 -8.58 9.77 -21.17
C GLU A 158 -7.22 10.19 -20.59
N GLU A 159 -6.14 9.89 -21.31
CA GLU A 159 -4.82 10.46 -21.02
C GLU A 159 -4.90 11.99 -21.14
N GLY A 160 -4.37 12.70 -20.15
CA GLY A 160 -4.46 14.17 -20.07
C GLY A 160 -5.50 14.68 -19.09
N ASP A 161 -6.47 13.85 -18.70
CA ASP A 161 -7.45 14.24 -17.69
C ASP A 161 -6.79 14.44 -16.31
N VAL A 162 -7.30 15.38 -15.54
CA VAL A 162 -6.88 15.61 -14.15
C VAL A 162 -8.05 15.35 -13.21
N ILE A 163 -7.97 14.27 -12.44
CA ILE A 163 -8.97 13.96 -11.41
C ILE A 163 -8.72 14.85 -10.18
N VAL A 164 -9.77 15.55 -9.75
CA VAL A 164 -9.75 16.48 -8.61
C VAL A 164 -10.73 16.08 -7.51
N GLN A 165 -11.66 15.17 -7.79
CA GLN A 165 -12.54 14.58 -6.77
C GLN A 165 -12.86 13.13 -7.10
N PHE A 166 -12.89 12.27 -6.09
CA PHE A 166 -13.21 10.85 -6.24
C PHE A 166 -14.10 10.40 -5.07
N GLY A 167 -15.35 10.01 -5.35
CA GLY A 167 -16.27 9.53 -4.32
C GLY A 167 -16.58 10.55 -3.22
N GLY A 168 -16.59 11.84 -3.58
CA GLY A 168 -16.81 12.95 -2.64
C GLY A 168 -15.54 13.47 -1.94
N GLU A 169 -14.40 12.80 -2.10
CA GLU A 169 -13.12 13.23 -1.51
C GLU A 169 -12.34 14.12 -2.49
N GLU A 170 -11.82 15.25 -2.02
CA GLU A 170 -10.91 16.08 -2.82
C GLU A 170 -9.58 15.35 -3.06
N ILE A 171 -9.08 15.43 -4.28
CA ILE A 171 -7.85 14.78 -4.71
C ILE A 171 -6.86 15.85 -5.13
N ALA A 172 -5.80 16.03 -4.36
CA ALA A 172 -4.71 16.96 -4.65
C ALA A 172 -3.48 16.27 -5.28
N SER A 173 -3.41 14.94 -5.23
CA SER A 173 -2.26 14.17 -5.75
C SER A 173 -2.66 12.78 -6.28
N SER A 174 -1.80 12.19 -7.10
CA SER A 174 -1.92 10.80 -7.55
C SER A 174 -1.94 9.82 -6.39
N GLY A 175 -1.18 10.11 -5.33
CA GLY A 175 -1.14 9.28 -4.13
C GLY A 175 -2.45 9.31 -3.34
N GLU A 176 -3.13 10.45 -3.28
CA GLU A 176 -4.47 10.56 -2.69
C GLU A 176 -5.49 9.77 -3.48
N LEU A 177 -5.48 9.90 -4.82
CA LEU A 177 -6.37 9.11 -5.66
C LEU A 177 -6.15 7.61 -5.48
N LEU A 178 -4.90 7.15 -5.44
CA LEU A 178 -4.58 5.74 -5.25
C LEU A 178 -5.11 5.21 -3.91
N ARG A 179 -4.99 6.00 -2.84
CA ARG A 179 -5.58 5.64 -1.53
C ARG A 179 -7.10 5.62 -1.58
N ALA A 180 -7.71 6.63 -2.21
CA ALA A 180 -9.15 6.74 -2.36
C ALA A 180 -9.74 5.59 -3.20
N ILE A 181 -9.01 5.05 -4.18
CA ILE A 181 -9.41 3.85 -4.92
C ILE A 181 -9.31 2.61 -4.03
N HIS A 182 -8.19 2.43 -3.32
CA HIS A 182 -7.96 1.25 -2.49
C HIS A 182 -8.83 1.20 -1.21
N SER A 183 -9.44 2.30 -0.80
CA SER A 183 -10.38 2.34 0.32
C SER A 183 -11.81 1.91 -0.05
N ARG A 184 -12.08 1.68 -1.35
CA ARG A 184 -13.39 1.26 -1.87
C ARG A 184 -13.47 -0.23 -2.10
N GLU A 185 -14.70 -0.73 -2.13
CA GLU A 185 -14.98 -2.14 -2.39
C GLU A 185 -15.06 -2.41 -3.90
N ILE A 186 -14.75 -3.65 -4.28
CA ILE A 186 -14.95 -4.11 -5.66
C ILE A 186 -16.45 -4.12 -5.94
N GLY A 187 -16.86 -3.49 -7.04
CA GLY A 187 -18.25 -3.29 -7.43
C GLY A 187 -18.83 -1.93 -7.04
N ASP A 188 -18.10 -1.11 -6.28
CA ASP A 188 -18.53 0.26 -5.97
C ASP A 188 -18.59 1.11 -7.24
N THR A 189 -19.73 1.76 -7.48
CA THR A 189 -19.86 2.81 -8.49
C THR A 189 -19.54 4.17 -7.87
N ILE A 190 -18.48 4.81 -8.34
CA ILE A 190 -17.94 6.03 -7.76
C ILE A 190 -18.08 7.19 -8.75
N GLU A 191 -18.55 8.34 -8.25
CA GLU A 191 -18.52 9.61 -8.99
C GLU A 191 -17.09 10.19 -9.01
N ILE A 192 -16.67 10.63 -10.19
CA ILE A 192 -15.35 11.20 -10.44
C ILE A 192 -15.53 12.57 -11.08
N ILE A 193 -14.92 13.59 -10.49
CA ILE A 193 -14.84 14.93 -11.08
C ILE A 193 -13.43 15.14 -11.59
N TYR A 194 -13.32 15.54 -12.84
CA TYR A 194 -12.05 15.73 -13.53
C TYR A 194 -12.07 16.95 -14.45
N TRP A 195 -10.89 17.42 -14.81
CA TRP A 195 -10.69 18.45 -15.83
C TRP A 195 -10.15 17.81 -17.10
N ARG A 196 -10.70 18.22 -18.24
CA ARG A 196 -10.19 17.91 -19.58
C ARG A 196 -9.98 19.23 -20.30
N GLY A 197 -8.72 19.64 -20.47
CA GLY A 197 -8.41 21.01 -20.85
C GLY A 197 -9.01 21.99 -19.84
N ASP A 198 -9.84 22.91 -20.32
CA ASP A 198 -10.53 23.94 -19.52
C ASP A 198 -11.95 23.54 -19.07
N ASP A 199 -12.39 22.33 -19.37
CA ASP A 199 -13.73 21.87 -19.03
C ASP A 199 -13.71 20.98 -17.77
N ARG A 200 -14.51 21.36 -16.79
CA ARG A 200 -14.78 20.54 -15.59
C ARG A 200 -15.91 19.57 -15.88
N ASN A 201 -15.61 18.28 -15.80
CA ASN A 201 -16.50 17.19 -16.17
C ASN A 201 -16.79 16.28 -14.97
N THR A 202 -17.82 15.46 -15.10
CA THR A 202 -18.22 14.47 -14.09
C THR A 202 -18.60 13.18 -14.79
N THR A 203 -18.08 12.06 -14.28
CA THR A 203 -18.40 10.72 -14.77
C THR A 203 -18.58 9.76 -13.58
N GLN A 204 -19.01 8.53 -13.86
CA GLN A 204 -19.07 7.46 -12.87
C GLN A 204 -18.33 6.23 -13.40
N ALA A 205 -17.58 5.57 -12.52
CA ALA A 205 -16.88 4.33 -12.83
C ALA A 205 -17.25 3.26 -11.80
N THR A 206 -17.49 2.03 -12.26
CA THR A 206 -17.70 0.88 -11.36
C THR A 206 -16.39 0.14 -11.18
N LEU A 207 -15.86 0.14 -9.97
CA LEU A 207 -14.55 -0.41 -9.67
C LEU A 207 -14.56 -1.93 -9.77
N ILE A 208 -13.50 -2.50 -10.34
CA ILE A 208 -13.37 -3.94 -10.52
C ILE A 208 -12.17 -4.50 -9.78
N GLU A 209 -12.02 -5.82 -9.82
CA GLU A 209 -10.81 -6.50 -9.38
C GLU A 209 -9.65 -6.20 -10.33
N SER A 210 -8.47 -5.90 -9.78
CA SER A 210 -7.25 -5.70 -10.56
C SER A 210 -6.93 -6.94 -11.41
N PRO A 211 -6.53 -6.76 -12.68
CA PRO A 211 -6.11 -7.88 -13.52
C PRO A 211 -4.88 -8.57 -12.91
N PRO A 212 -4.63 -9.86 -13.24
CA PRO A 212 -3.41 -10.53 -12.85
C PRO A 212 -2.19 -9.72 -13.33
N PRO A 213 -1.11 -9.64 -12.52
CA PRO A 213 0.12 -8.99 -12.96
C PRO A 213 0.65 -9.67 -14.23
N SER A 214 1.00 -8.87 -15.23
CA SER A 214 1.68 -9.34 -16.43
C SER A 214 3.03 -9.94 -16.05
N SER A 215 3.27 -11.18 -16.48
CA SER A 215 4.53 -11.92 -16.25
C SER A 215 5.74 -11.29 -16.94
#